data_AF-A0A2V3TUF8-F1
#
_entry.id   AF-A0A2V3TUF8-F1
#
_cell.length_a   1.000
_cell.length_b   1.000
_cell.length_c   1.000
_cell.angle_alpha   90.00
_cell.angle_beta   90.00
_cell.angle_gamma   90.00
#
_symmetry.space_group_name_H-M   'P 1'
#
loop_
_entity.id
_entity.type
_entity.pdbx_description
1 polymer ?
#
loop_
_entity_poly.entity_id
_entity_poly.type
_entity_poly.pdbx_seq_one_letter_code
_entity_poly.pdbx_strand_id
1 'polypeptide(L)'
;MLVDWGVSIRRACQALRFDTSSYHYKSRRTGQAGLERRIKEICETRVRYGYRRVHVLLRREGWQVNIKKTRRIYNELGLQLRNKHPKRRVKAKLREDRQEAAGPNEVWAMDFVHDQLALGRKLRILTIVDTHSRYCPTADPRFAYRGEDVVQTPERVCRQLGYPQTIRVDNDSEFISRDLDLWA
;
A
#
# COMPACT_ATOMS: atom_id res chain seq x y z
N MET A 1 -39.40 13.15 46.71
CA MET A 1 -40.02 11.82 46.86
C MET A 1 -39.96 11.13 45.51
N LEU A 2 -39.77 9.81 45.48
CA LEU A 2 -40.09 9.03 44.27
C LEU A 2 -41.61 8.88 44.24
N VAL A 3 -42.26 9.70 43.42
CA VAL A 3 -43.72 9.96 43.45
C VAL A 3 -44.52 8.67 43.25
N ASP A 4 -43.99 7.74 42.44
CA ASP A 4 -44.67 6.48 42.12
C ASP A 4 -44.69 5.46 43.28
N TRP A 5 -43.84 5.64 44.30
CA TRP A 5 -43.67 4.64 45.38
C TRP A 5 -43.88 5.22 46.78
N GLY A 6 -44.15 6.53 46.93
CA GLY A 6 -44.36 7.17 48.23
C GLY A 6 -43.14 7.19 49.15
N VAL A 7 -41.94 6.90 48.64
CA VAL A 7 -40.69 6.80 49.44
C VAL A 7 -39.79 8.01 49.20
N SER A 8 -39.08 8.45 50.26
CA SER A 8 -38.07 9.50 50.14
C SER A 8 -36.84 9.00 49.36
N ILE A 9 -36.21 9.89 48.57
CA ILE A 9 -35.01 9.55 47.79
C ILE A 9 -33.92 8.96 48.70
N ARG A 10 -33.75 9.53 49.91
CA ARG A 10 -32.81 9.03 50.91
C ARG A 10 -33.09 7.57 51.32
N ARG A 11 -34.36 7.23 51.59
CA ARG A 11 -34.76 5.87 52.00
C ARG A 11 -34.60 4.87 50.85
N ALA A 12 -34.91 5.26 49.62
CA ALA A 12 -34.70 4.43 48.44
C ALA A 12 -33.20 4.18 48.18
N CYS A 13 -32.37 5.22 48.22
CA CYS A 13 -30.92 5.12 48.09
C CYS A 13 -30.30 4.23 49.18
N GLN A 14 -30.74 4.35 50.44
CA GLN A 14 -30.27 3.52 51.55
C GLN A 14 -30.62 2.03 51.34
N ALA A 15 -31.85 1.72 50.91
CA ALA A 15 -32.27 0.35 50.63
C ALA A 15 -31.46 -0.30 49.49
N LEU A 16 -31.14 0.48 48.45
CA LEU A 16 -30.33 0.05 47.31
C LEU A 16 -28.83 0.09 47.57
N ARG A 17 -28.38 0.54 48.76
CA ARG A 17 -26.97 0.82 49.10
C ARG A 17 -26.29 1.71 48.05
N PHE A 18 -27.04 2.67 47.52
CA PHE A 18 -26.59 3.63 46.52
C PHE A 18 -26.44 5.01 47.16
N ASP A 19 -25.39 5.73 46.81
CA ASP A 19 -25.13 7.03 47.42
C ASP A 19 -26.07 8.12 46.90
N THR A 20 -26.58 8.95 47.81
CA THR A 20 -27.53 10.02 47.47
C THR A 20 -26.91 11.13 46.62
N SER A 21 -25.62 11.42 46.77
CA SER A 21 -24.94 12.42 45.94
C SER A 21 -24.82 11.96 44.49
N SER A 22 -24.63 10.66 44.28
CA SER A 22 -24.60 10.05 42.95
C SER A 22 -25.98 10.05 42.28
N TYR A 23 -27.07 9.91 43.05
CA TYR A 23 -28.43 10.05 42.54
C TYR A 23 -28.74 11.47 42.07
N HIS A 24 -28.27 12.48 42.83
CA HIS A 24 -28.46 13.89 42.47
C HIS A 24 -27.46 14.39 41.42
N TYR A 25 -26.42 13.63 41.11
CA TYR A 25 -25.41 14.02 40.14
C TYR A 25 -26.02 14.15 38.73
N LYS A 26 -25.93 15.36 38.17
CA LYS A 26 -26.21 15.62 36.76
C LYS A 26 -24.89 15.78 36.01
N SER A 27 -24.70 14.95 34.98
CA SER A 27 -23.52 14.99 34.12
C SER A 27 -23.34 16.37 33.48
N ARG A 28 -22.17 16.99 33.68
CA ARG A 28 -21.80 18.29 33.11
C ARG A 28 -20.99 18.14 31.81
N ARG A 29 -21.31 17.16 30.96
CA ARG A 29 -20.60 16.99 29.68
C ARG A 29 -20.93 18.17 28.76
N THR A 30 -19.91 18.92 28.35
CA THR A 30 -20.03 19.94 27.30
C THR A 30 -20.44 19.28 25.98
N GLY A 31 -21.39 19.91 25.28
CA GLY A 31 -21.95 19.40 24.03
C GLY A 31 -20.87 19.09 22.98
N GLN A 32 -20.91 17.88 22.41
CA GLN A 32 -19.93 17.41 21.44
C GLN A 32 -20.18 17.97 20.03
N ALA A 33 -21.42 18.37 19.73
CA ALA A 33 -21.89 18.74 18.39
C ALA A 33 -21.17 19.94 17.76
N GLY A 34 -20.81 20.97 18.55
CA GLY A 34 -20.12 22.16 18.02
C GLY A 34 -18.69 21.85 17.57
N LEU A 35 -17.99 21.01 18.33
CA LEU A 35 -16.64 20.58 18.01
C LEU A 35 -16.61 19.64 16.80
N GLU A 36 -17.58 18.72 16.69
CA GLU A 36 -17.73 17.84 15.53
C GLU A 36 -17.94 18.63 14.24
N ARG A 37 -18.87 19.59 14.26
CA ARG A 37 -19.17 20.44 13.10
C ARG A 37 -17.92 21.17 12.63
N ARG A 38 -17.18 21.78 13.56
CA ARG A 38 -15.96 22.52 13.21
C ARG A 38 -14.87 21.61 12.65
N ILE A 39 -14.71 20.41 13.19
CA ILE A 39 -13.78 19.41 12.65
C ILE A 39 -14.14 19.05 11.21
N LYS A 40 -15.44 18.87 10.90
CA LYS A 40 -15.90 18.61 9.51
C LYS A 40 -15.56 19.77 8.58
N GLU A 41 -15.90 21.00 8.94
CA GLU A 41 -15.61 22.20 8.13
C GLU A 41 -14.11 22.34 7.79
N ILE A 42 -13.23 22.08 8.76
CA ILE A 42 -11.77 22.11 8.54
C ILE A 42 -11.34 21.02 7.56
N CYS A 43 -11.91 19.82 7.67
CA CYS A 43 -11.56 18.69 6.81
C CYS A 43 -12.14 18.83 5.39
N GLU A 44 -13.31 19.46 5.23
CA GLU A 44 -13.90 19.81 3.94
C GLU A 44 -13.04 20.83 3.19
N THR A 45 -12.58 21.88 3.89
CA THR A 45 -11.72 22.91 3.30
C THR A 45 -10.32 22.37 3.01
N ARG A 46 -9.79 21.49 3.88
CA ARG A 46 -8.40 21.00 3.83
C ARG A 46 -8.34 19.48 3.88
N VAL A 47 -8.77 18.86 2.79
CA VAL A 47 -8.96 17.41 2.62
C VAL A 47 -7.78 16.55 3.05
N ARG A 48 -6.53 17.03 2.97
CA ARG A 48 -5.31 16.25 3.33
C ARG A 48 -4.85 16.41 4.78
N TYR A 49 -5.62 17.08 5.63
CA TYR A 49 -5.19 17.32 7.01
C TYR A 49 -5.57 16.13 7.91
N GLY A 50 -4.56 15.51 8.52
CA GLY A 50 -4.77 14.54 9.59
C GLY A 50 -5.16 15.22 10.91
N TYR A 51 -5.66 14.44 11.87
CA TYR A 51 -6.16 14.93 13.17
C TYR A 51 -5.17 15.86 13.92
N ARG A 52 -3.85 15.65 13.77
CA ARG A 52 -2.83 16.52 14.39
C ARG A 52 -2.88 17.95 13.85
N ARG A 53 -3.04 18.11 12.53
CA ARG A 53 -3.15 19.44 11.90
C ARG A 53 -4.48 20.09 12.21
N VAL A 54 -5.56 19.31 12.21
CA VAL A 54 -6.90 19.77 12.64
C VAL A 54 -6.85 20.27 14.09
N HIS A 55 -6.18 19.56 14.98
CA HIS A 55 -6.01 19.95 16.37
C HIS A 55 -5.28 21.29 16.54
N VAL A 56 -4.21 21.53 15.76
CA VAL A 56 -3.50 22.83 15.78
C VAL A 56 -4.42 23.98 15.35
N LEU A 57 -5.26 23.77 14.33
CA LEU A 57 -6.21 24.80 13.89
C LEU A 57 -7.27 25.08 14.95
N LEU A 58 -7.83 24.04 15.56
CA LEU A 58 -8.77 24.19 16.67
C LEU A 58 -8.15 24.97 17.84
N ARG A 59 -6.89 24.71 18.19
CA ARG A 59 -6.18 25.45 19.24
C ARG A 59 -5.99 26.92 18.89
N ARG A 60 -5.70 27.25 17.63
CA ARG A 60 -5.58 28.64 17.14
C ARG A 60 -6.91 29.38 17.17
N GLU A 61 -8.01 28.67 16.96
CA GLU A 61 -9.37 29.20 17.05
C GLU A 61 -9.89 29.30 18.51
N GLY A 62 -9.03 29.02 19.50
CA GLY A 62 -9.37 29.17 20.92
C GLY A 62 -10.04 27.94 21.56
N TRP A 63 -10.19 26.82 20.85
CA TRP A 63 -10.78 25.62 21.42
C TRP A 63 -9.86 24.98 22.47
N GLN A 64 -10.33 24.94 23.73
CA GLN A 64 -9.64 24.25 24.82
C GLN A 64 -9.96 22.74 24.83
N VAL A 65 -9.52 22.04 23.79
CA VAL A 65 -9.78 20.61 23.61
C VAL A 65 -8.47 19.84 23.72
N ASN A 66 -8.48 18.67 24.37
CA ASN A 66 -7.34 17.77 24.40
C ASN A 66 -7.18 17.06 23.03
N ILE A 67 -5.94 16.88 22.56
CA ILE A 67 -5.64 16.17 21.30
C ILE A 67 -6.25 14.77 21.22
N LYS A 68 -6.39 14.05 22.36
CA LYS A 68 -7.07 12.76 22.43
C LYS A 68 -8.54 12.86 22.04
N LYS A 69 -9.23 13.93 22.44
CA LYS A 69 -10.64 14.19 22.08
C LYS A 69 -10.78 14.53 20.61
N THR A 70 -9.87 15.33 20.04
CA THR A 70 -9.83 15.59 18.59
C THR A 70 -9.61 14.30 17.81
N ARG A 71 -8.66 13.46 18.22
CA ARG A 71 -8.40 12.15 17.58
C ARG A 71 -9.63 11.24 17.63
N ARG A 72 -10.29 11.15 18.79
CA ARG A 72 -11.49 10.32 18.98
C ARG A 72 -12.60 10.75 18.01
N ILE A 73 -12.94 12.04 18.00
CA ILE A 73 -13.98 12.58 17.12
C ILE A 73 -13.62 12.41 15.64
N TYR A 74 -12.36 12.67 15.28
CA TYR A 74 -11.88 12.50 13.91
C TYR A 74 -12.01 11.04 13.43
N ASN A 75 -11.79 10.07 14.32
CA ASN A 75 -11.99 8.64 14.03
C ASN A 75 -13.48 8.27 13.98
N GLU A 76 -14.29 8.73 14.93
CA GLU A 76 -15.74 8.51 14.97
C GLU A 76 -16.43 9.05 13.71
N LEU A 77 -15.93 10.17 13.15
CA LEU A 77 -16.40 10.76 11.90
C LEU A 77 -15.84 10.11 10.63
N GLY A 78 -14.98 9.09 10.74
CA GLY A 78 -14.41 8.40 9.58
C GLY A 78 -13.51 9.27 8.70
N LEU A 79 -12.97 10.38 9.22
CA LEU A 79 -12.21 11.37 8.44
C LEU A 79 -10.77 10.93 8.12
N GLN A 80 -10.43 9.68 8.41
CA GLN A 80 -9.08 9.14 8.22
C GLN A 80 -8.69 9.20 6.75
N LEU A 81 -7.52 9.79 6.49
CA LEU A 81 -6.94 9.79 5.16
C LEU A 81 -6.69 8.35 4.72
N ARG A 82 -7.39 7.91 3.68
CA ARG A 82 -7.07 6.65 3.03
C ARG A 82 -5.71 6.80 2.35
N ASN A 83 -4.79 5.91 2.69
CA ASN A 83 -3.56 5.77 1.92
C ASN A 83 -3.97 5.42 0.49
N LYS A 84 -3.50 6.21 -0.49
CA LYS A 84 -3.63 5.80 -1.90
C LYS A 84 -2.90 4.47 -2.03
N HIS A 85 -3.62 3.41 -2.39
CA HIS A 85 -2.97 2.17 -2.80
C HIS A 85 -1.99 2.50 -3.92
N PRO A 86 -0.73 2.03 -3.86
CA PRO A 86 0.21 2.26 -4.94
C PRO A 86 -0.42 1.73 -6.24
N LYS A 87 -0.40 2.55 -7.30
CA LYS A 87 -0.96 2.25 -8.65
C LYS A 87 -0.43 0.94 -9.28
N ARG A 88 0.51 0.25 -8.63
CA ARG A 88 1.28 -0.89 -9.14
C ARG A 88 0.49 -2.20 -9.29
N ARG A 89 -0.79 -2.25 -8.90
CA ARG A 89 -1.63 -3.47 -9.06
C ARG A 89 -2.10 -3.75 -10.49
N VAL A 90 -1.98 -2.81 -11.43
CA VAL A 90 -2.41 -3.03 -12.83
C VAL A 90 -1.60 -4.15 -13.51
N LYS A 91 -0.32 -4.34 -13.15
CA LYS A 91 0.52 -5.42 -13.72
C LYS A 91 0.10 -6.84 -13.29
N ALA A 92 -0.73 -7.01 -12.26
CA ALA A 92 -1.16 -8.34 -11.80
C ALA A 92 -2.26 -8.93 -12.71
N LYS A 93 -3.16 -8.11 -13.23
CA LYS A 93 -4.23 -8.57 -14.15
C LYS A 93 -3.69 -9.11 -15.48
N LEU A 94 -2.60 -8.53 -16.00
CA LEU A 94 -1.95 -8.99 -17.24
C LEU A 94 -1.18 -10.32 -17.11
N ARG A 95 -1.16 -10.93 -15.91
CA ARG A 95 -0.51 -12.23 -15.69
C ARG A 95 -1.49 -13.41 -15.79
N GLU A 96 -2.80 -13.17 -15.76
CA GLU A 96 -3.82 -14.23 -15.77
C GLU A 96 -3.89 -14.97 -17.12
N ASP A 97 -3.52 -14.33 -18.23
CA ASP A 97 -3.53 -14.95 -19.56
C ASP A 97 -2.27 -15.77 -19.89
N ARG A 98 -1.35 -15.96 -18.93
CA ARG A 98 -0.08 -16.66 -19.18
C ARG A 98 -0.29 -18.18 -19.07
N GLN A 99 -0.18 -18.88 -20.19
CA GLN A 99 -0.03 -20.34 -20.16
C GLN A 99 1.34 -20.73 -19.58
N GLU A 100 1.35 -21.72 -18.70
CA GLU A 100 2.59 -22.35 -18.23
C GLU A 100 3.17 -23.24 -19.33
N ALA A 101 4.50 -23.36 -19.39
CA ALA A 101 5.16 -24.27 -20.32
C ALA A 101 4.88 -25.73 -19.90
N ALA A 102 4.51 -26.57 -20.87
CA ALA A 102 4.23 -27.99 -20.71
C ALA A 102 5.47 -28.86 -20.89
N GLY A 103 6.53 -28.34 -21.53
CA GLY A 103 7.81 -29.03 -21.71
C GLY A 103 9.04 -28.11 -21.62
N PRO A 104 10.25 -28.69 -21.48
CA PRO A 104 11.50 -27.96 -21.60
C PRO A 104 11.64 -27.29 -22.97
N ASN A 105 12.35 -26.16 -23.03
CA ASN A 105 12.54 -25.37 -24.26
C ASN A 105 11.25 -24.89 -24.96
N GLU A 106 10.09 -24.95 -24.33
CA GLU A 106 8.89 -24.31 -24.90
C GLU A 106 8.92 -22.81 -24.67
N VAL A 107 9.11 -22.39 -23.41
CA VAL A 107 9.09 -20.98 -23.04
C VAL A 107 10.32 -20.61 -22.24
N TRP A 108 11.15 -19.76 -22.83
CA TRP A 108 12.24 -19.10 -22.13
C TRP A 108 11.80 -17.74 -21.62
N ALA A 109 12.17 -17.40 -20.38
CA ALA A 109 12.02 -16.09 -19.81
C ALA A 109 13.37 -15.37 -19.82
N MET A 110 13.41 -14.16 -20.35
CA MET A 110 14.58 -13.30 -20.37
C MET A 110 14.33 -12.08 -19.48
N ASP A 111 15.32 -11.74 -18.66
CA ASP A 111 15.25 -10.61 -17.73
C ASP A 111 16.64 -9.99 -17.49
N PHE A 112 16.67 -8.69 -17.20
CA PHE A 112 17.87 -7.95 -16.81
C PHE A 112 17.95 -7.74 -15.31
N VAL A 113 18.92 -8.40 -14.69
CA VAL A 113 19.27 -8.15 -13.29
C VAL A 113 20.28 -7.01 -13.22
N HIS A 114 20.04 -6.05 -12.34
CA HIS A 114 20.95 -4.94 -12.07
C HIS A 114 21.70 -5.18 -10.78
N ASP A 115 23.02 -5.03 -10.80
CA ASP A 115 23.87 -5.17 -9.62
C ASP A 115 25.04 -4.16 -9.64
N GLN A 116 25.81 -4.09 -8.57
CA GLN A 116 26.90 -3.15 -8.40
C GLN A 116 28.09 -3.83 -7.73
N LEU A 117 29.27 -3.71 -8.35
CA LEU A 117 30.52 -4.19 -7.76
C LEU A 117 30.85 -3.39 -6.50
N ALA A 118 31.66 -3.96 -5.60
CA ALA A 118 32.12 -3.29 -4.38
C ALA A 118 32.80 -1.93 -4.64
N LEU A 119 33.41 -1.75 -5.82
CA LEU A 119 34.02 -0.50 -6.27
C LEU A 119 33.01 0.55 -6.80
N GLY A 120 31.71 0.28 -6.70
CA GLY A 120 30.64 1.18 -7.14
C GLY A 120 30.31 1.12 -8.63
N ARG A 121 31.03 0.30 -9.42
CA ARG A 121 30.73 0.13 -10.84
C ARG A 121 29.48 -0.72 -11.02
N LYS A 122 28.47 -0.17 -11.70
CA LYS A 122 27.23 -0.87 -12.01
C LYS A 122 27.46 -1.95 -13.06
N LEU A 123 26.78 -3.08 -12.91
CA LEU A 123 26.69 -4.14 -13.89
C LEU A 123 25.23 -4.48 -14.19
N ARG A 124 25.02 -5.04 -15.37
CA ARG A 124 23.77 -5.61 -15.83
C ARG A 124 24.01 -7.05 -16.21
N ILE A 125 23.06 -7.92 -15.90
CA ILE A 125 23.16 -9.34 -16.22
C ILE A 125 21.94 -9.72 -17.03
N LEU A 126 22.14 -10.11 -18.29
CA LEU A 126 21.08 -10.75 -19.07
C LEU A 126 20.96 -12.19 -18.59
N THR A 127 19.80 -12.53 -18.05
CA THR A 127 19.48 -13.90 -17.59
C THR A 127 18.44 -14.50 -18.51
N ILE A 128 18.67 -15.74 -18.94
CA ILE A 128 17.72 -16.55 -19.70
C ILE A 128 17.43 -17.79 -18.88
N VAL A 129 16.15 -18.07 -18.63
CA VAL A 129 15.71 -19.22 -17.83
C VAL A 129 14.58 -19.93 -18.56
N ASP A 130 14.71 -21.24 -18.70
CA ASP A 130 13.60 -22.10 -19.12
C ASP A 130 12.55 -22.15 -17.99
N THR A 131 11.33 -21.73 -18.31
CA THR A 131 10.26 -21.62 -17.31
C THR A 131 9.73 -22.96 -16.82
N HIS A 132 9.90 -24.04 -17.59
CA HIS A 132 9.55 -25.39 -17.17
C HIS A 132 10.67 -26.01 -16.34
N SER A 133 11.86 -26.19 -16.92
CA SER A 133 12.93 -26.97 -16.30
C SER A 133 13.70 -26.21 -15.21
N ARG A 134 13.52 -24.87 -15.14
CA ARG A 134 14.33 -23.95 -14.32
C ARG A 134 15.81 -23.96 -14.67
N TYR A 135 16.18 -24.60 -15.78
CA TYR A 135 17.52 -24.52 -16.32
C TYR A 135 17.80 -23.08 -16.75
N CYS A 136 19.02 -22.62 -16.52
CA CYS A 136 19.49 -21.29 -16.90
C CYS A 136 20.48 -21.43 -18.07
N PRO A 137 20.00 -21.32 -19.34
CA PRO A 137 20.87 -21.37 -20.51
C PRO A 137 22.02 -20.36 -20.48
N THR A 138 21.78 -19.16 -19.95
CA THR A 138 22.85 -18.16 -19.84
C THR A 138 22.58 -17.11 -18.76
N ALA A 139 23.65 -16.68 -18.12
CA ALA A 139 23.74 -15.47 -17.33
C ALA A 139 24.95 -14.70 -17.84
N ASP A 140 24.70 -13.68 -18.65
CA ASP A 140 25.74 -12.88 -19.30
C ASP A 140 25.88 -11.57 -18.51
N PRO A 141 26.99 -11.32 -17.78
CA PRO A 141 27.20 -10.05 -17.07
C PRO A 141 27.99 -9.06 -17.93
N ARG A 142 27.50 -7.83 -18.06
CA ARG A 142 28.18 -6.73 -18.76
C ARG A 142 28.06 -5.41 -18.02
N PHE A 143 29.00 -4.50 -18.27
CA PHE A 143 28.95 -3.14 -17.73
C PHE A 143 27.99 -2.23 -18.51
N ALA A 144 27.77 -2.53 -19.79
CA ALA A 144 26.82 -1.86 -20.67
C ALA A 144 26.30 -2.88 -21.69
N TYR A 145 25.03 -2.74 -22.07
CA TYR A 145 24.40 -3.51 -23.13
C TYR A 145 24.07 -2.61 -24.31
N ARG A 146 24.47 -3.02 -25.51
CA ARG A 146 23.96 -2.50 -26.77
C ARG A 146 22.85 -3.43 -27.29
N GLY A 147 21.98 -2.94 -28.18
CA GLY A 147 20.92 -3.77 -28.78
C GLY A 147 21.47 -5.04 -29.44
N GLU A 148 22.61 -4.93 -30.13
CA GLU A 148 23.32 -6.06 -30.75
C GLU A 148 23.72 -7.15 -29.74
N ASP A 149 24.13 -6.77 -28.53
CA ASP A 149 24.52 -7.73 -27.48
C ASP A 149 23.30 -8.58 -27.03
N VAL A 150 22.11 -7.99 -27.05
CA VAL A 150 20.85 -8.65 -26.65
C VAL A 150 20.43 -9.70 -27.66
N VAL A 151 20.86 -9.59 -28.93
CA VAL A 151 20.62 -10.60 -29.97
C VAL A 151 21.71 -11.66 -30.00
N GLN A 152 22.98 -11.26 -29.90
CA GLN A 152 24.11 -12.18 -29.99
C GLN A 152 24.17 -13.20 -28.85
N THR A 153 23.85 -12.78 -27.62
CA THR A 153 23.91 -13.67 -26.45
C THR A 153 22.90 -14.81 -26.56
N PRO A 154 21.59 -14.58 -26.78
CA PRO A 154 20.62 -15.65 -27.02
C PRO A 154 20.95 -16.49 -28.25
N GLU A 155 21.32 -15.87 -29.37
CA GLU A 155 21.65 -16.58 -30.62
C GLU A 155 22.77 -17.62 -30.42
N ARG A 156 23.83 -17.26 -29.68
CA ARG A 156 24.92 -18.20 -29.35
C ARG A 156 24.43 -19.38 -28.51
N VAL A 157 23.49 -19.15 -27.60
CA VAL A 157 22.95 -20.15 -26.68
C VAL A 157 21.98 -21.07 -27.41
N CYS A 158 21.10 -20.51 -28.25
CA CYS A 158 20.17 -21.27 -29.09
C CYS A 158 20.90 -22.22 -30.05
N ARG A 159 22.06 -21.83 -30.59
CA ARG A 159 22.89 -22.72 -31.43
C ARG A 159 23.40 -23.96 -30.70
N GLN A 160 23.53 -23.91 -29.37
CA GLN A 160 24.03 -25.02 -28.57
C GLN A 160 22.90 -25.89 -28.00
N LEU A 161 21.79 -25.28 -27.60
CA LEU A 161 20.72 -25.93 -26.84
C LEU A 161 19.43 -26.14 -27.65
N GLY A 162 19.36 -25.57 -28.85
CA GLY A 162 18.13 -25.44 -29.63
C GLY A 162 17.40 -24.13 -29.35
N TYR A 163 16.49 -23.78 -30.26
CA TYR A 163 15.67 -22.57 -30.16
C TYR A 163 14.40 -22.85 -29.34
N PRO A 164 14.00 -21.94 -28.42
CA PRO A 164 12.73 -22.08 -27.74
C PRO A 164 11.55 -21.79 -28.67
N GLN A 165 10.37 -22.32 -28.37
CA GLN A 165 9.15 -21.99 -29.14
C GLN A 165 8.66 -20.57 -28.87
N THR A 166 8.90 -20.04 -27.68
CA THR A 166 8.49 -18.69 -27.30
C THR A 166 9.49 -18.09 -26.33
N ILE A 167 9.80 -16.82 -26.55
CA ILE A 167 10.61 -16.02 -25.63
C ILE A 167 9.70 -15.01 -24.95
N ARG A 168 9.75 -14.98 -23.62
CA ARG A 168 9.04 -14.02 -22.79
C ARG A 168 10.03 -13.02 -22.25
N VAL A 169 9.75 -11.77 -22.57
CA VAL A 169 10.55 -10.62 -22.19
C VAL A 169 9.64 -9.61 -21.51
N ASP A 170 10.17 -8.77 -20.63
CA ASP A 170 9.42 -7.62 -20.15
C ASP A 170 9.63 -6.39 -21.05
N ASN A 171 8.76 -5.39 -20.91
CA ASN A 171 8.82 -4.17 -21.71
C ASN A 171 9.85 -3.18 -21.16
N ASP A 172 11.00 -3.68 -20.71
CA ASP A 172 12.11 -2.82 -20.31
C ASP A 172 12.77 -2.24 -21.58
N SER A 173 13.27 -1.02 -21.48
CA SER A 173 13.75 -0.22 -22.62
C SER A 173 14.82 -0.92 -23.46
N GLU A 174 15.56 -1.82 -22.83
CA GLU A 174 16.63 -2.65 -23.38
C GLU A 174 16.10 -3.71 -24.36
N PHE A 175 14.84 -4.13 -24.18
CA PHE A 175 14.18 -5.13 -25.02
C PHE A 175 13.26 -4.52 -26.08
N ILE A 176 12.97 -3.22 -26.01
CA ILE A 176 12.17 -2.47 -27.01
C ILE A 176 13.02 -2.11 -28.26
N SER A 177 14.25 -2.61 -28.37
CA SER A 177 15.06 -2.37 -29.57
C SER A 177 14.50 -3.14 -30.77
N ARG A 178 14.39 -2.46 -31.92
CA ARG A 178 13.91 -3.02 -33.20
C ARG A 178 14.68 -4.28 -33.62
N ASP A 179 15.93 -4.41 -33.22
CA ASP A 179 16.79 -5.55 -33.56
C ASP A 179 16.36 -6.85 -32.87
N LEU A 180 15.75 -6.77 -31.67
CA LEU A 180 15.22 -7.93 -30.97
C LEU A 180 13.91 -8.40 -31.60
N ASP A 181 13.02 -7.46 -31.96
CA ASP A 181 11.77 -7.76 -32.69
C ASP A 181 12.02 -8.40 -34.06
N LEU A 182 13.17 -8.11 -34.69
CA LEU A 182 13.58 -8.71 -35.97
C LEU A 182 14.22 -10.09 -35.81
N TRP A 183 14.71 -10.44 -34.61
CA TRP A 183 15.35 -11.72 -34.32
C TRP A 183 14.36 -12.77 -33.80
N ALA A 184 13.37 -12.36 -33.01
CA ALA A 184 12.33 -13.22 -32.45
C ALA A 184 11.31 -13.69 -33.50
#